data_AF-A0A942G6P8-F1
#
_entry.id   AF-A0A942G6P8-F1
#
_cell.length_a   1.000
_cell.length_b   1.000
_cell.length_c   1.000
_cell.angle_alpha   90.00
_cell.angle_beta   90.00
_cell.angle_gamma   90.00
#
_symmetry.space_group_name_H-M   'P 1'
#
loop_
_entity.id
_entity.type
_entity.pdbx_description
1 polymer ?
#
loop_
_entity_poly.entity_id
_entity_poly.type
_entity_poly.pdbx_seq_one_letter_code
_entity_poly.pdbx_strand_id
1 'polypeptide(L)'
;MPAKDRVTVACDWCGEKIEKWPSVIKRHNFCSRQCLADFSNKGKNPGGYDKLKDYSGQSQNMAEINRRLNPSRMTAMTRSKLRQAHLKIEHNGRTYAKFYGRHQHRLIMEKMLGRKLRDYEVVHHIDGDKRNNDPENLMVMTAGDHRRFHLRLRQFWFKGGAGGDC
;
A
#
# COMPACT_ATOMS: atom_id res chain seq x y z
N MET A 1 -51.30 24.97 -11.65
CA MET A 1 -49.84 24.75 -11.83
C MET A 1 -49.67 23.88 -13.05
N PRO A 2 -48.92 24.28 -14.10
CA PRO A 2 -48.77 23.44 -15.28
C PRO A 2 -48.10 22.12 -14.88
N ALA A 3 -48.67 21.00 -15.34
CA ALA A 3 -48.04 19.70 -15.21
C ALA A 3 -46.66 19.78 -15.86
N LYS A 4 -45.59 19.54 -15.10
CA LYS A 4 -44.25 19.49 -15.67
C LYS A 4 -44.14 18.22 -16.50
N ASP A 5 -43.85 18.34 -17.78
CA ASP A 5 -43.64 17.15 -18.58
C ASP A 5 -42.35 16.44 -18.17
N ARG A 6 -42.37 15.11 -18.27
CA ARG A 6 -41.17 14.29 -18.03
C ARG A 6 -40.21 14.48 -19.20
N VAL A 7 -38.93 14.56 -18.90
CA VAL A 7 -37.87 14.70 -19.90
C VAL A 7 -37.12 13.37 -20.01
N THR A 8 -36.86 12.94 -21.23
CA THR A 8 -36.06 11.74 -21.51
C THR A 8 -34.57 12.06 -21.41
N VAL A 9 -33.84 11.28 -20.61
CA VAL A 9 -32.39 11.40 -20.39
C VAL A 9 -31.75 10.03 -20.60
N ALA A 10 -30.52 9.95 -21.11
CA ALA A 10 -29.80 8.70 -21.27
C ALA A 10 -29.09 8.28 -19.98
N CYS A 11 -28.96 6.96 -19.75
CA CYS A 11 -28.13 6.40 -18.69
C CYS A 11 -26.64 6.52 -19.05
N ASP A 12 -25.83 7.10 -18.15
CA ASP A 12 -24.38 7.29 -18.36
C ASP A 12 -23.57 5.98 -18.40
N TRP A 13 -24.16 4.84 -18.02
CA TRP A 13 -23.50 3.53 -18.05
C TRP A 13 -23.97 2.65 -19.21
N CYS A 14 -25.27 2.39 -19.32
CA CYS A 14 -25.82 1.48 -20.34
C CYS A 14 -26.40 2.18 -21.58
N GLY A 15 -26.54 3.51 -21.57
CA GLY A 15 -27.12 4.29 -22.67
C GLY A 15 -28.65 4.24 -22.80
N GLU A 16 -29.33 3.50 -21.93
CA GLU A 16 -30.79 3.36 -21.99
C GLU A 16 -31.53 4.66 -21.67
N LYS A 17 -32.62 4.93 -22.40
CA LYS A 17 -33.44 6.13 -22.24
C LYS A 17 -34.32 6.00 -21.01
N ILE A 18 -34.22 6.95 -20.09
CA ILE A 18 -35.01 7.01 -18.85
C ILE A 18 -35.78 8.33 -18.77
N GLU A 19 -37.01 8.25 -18.28
CA GLU A 19 -37.83 9.44 -18.05
C GLU A 19 -37.63 9.97 -16.63
N LYS A 20 -37.29 11.25 -16.54
CA LYS A 20 -37.10 11.93 -15.25
C LYS A 20 -37.80 13.29 -15.24
N TRP A 21 -38.17 13.71 -14.04
CA TRP A 21 -38.56 15.08 -13.80
C TRP A 21 -37.35 16.01 -13.97
N PRO A 22 -37.49 17.19 -14.61
CA PRO A 22 -36.38 18.14 -14.81
C PRO A 22 -35.62 18.47 -13.52
N SER A 23 -36.30 18.55 -12.38
CA SER A 23 -35.70 18.84 -11.07
C SER A 23 -34.84 17.70 -10.49
N VAL A 24 -35.00 16.47 -10.98
CA VAL A 24 -34.32 15.26 -10.49
C VAL A 24 -33.10 14.90 -11.36
N ILE A 25 -32.93 15.57 -12.50
CA ILE A 25 -31.77 15.38 -13.38
C ILE A 25 -30.52 15.85 -12.62
N LYS A 26 -29.55 14.95 -12.50
CA LYS A 26 -28.23 15.22 -11.90
C LYS A 26 -27.18 15.25 -13.01
N ARG A 27 -25.93 15.58 -12.64
CA ARG A 27 -24.77 15.53 -13.56
C ARG A 27 -24.59 14.16 -14.21
N HIS A 28 -24.87 13.09 -13.47
CA HIS A 28 -24.92 11.72 -13.99
C HIS A 28 -26.27 11.07 -13.62
N ASN A 29 -26.85 10.34 -14.55
CA ASN A 29 -28.15 9.69 -14.44
C ASN A 29 -28.02 8.21 -14.80
N PHE A 30 -28.67 7.35 -14.00
CA PHE A 30 -28.58 5.89 -14.15
C PHE A 30 -29.96 5.26 -14.14
N CYS A 31 -30.17 4.22 -14.95
CA CYS A 31 -31.44 3.48 -15.00
C CYS A 31 -31.64 2.54 -13.79
N SER A 32 -30.55 2.09 -13.15
CA SER A 32 -30.59 1.19 -12.00
C SER A 32 -29.45 1.46 -11.02
N ARG A 33 -29.61 0.97 -9.78
CA ARG A 33 -28.53 0.96 -8.78
C ARG A 33 -27.31 0.18 -9.27
N GLN A 34 -27.52 -0.84 -10.09
CA GLN A 34 -26.44 -1.62 -10.67
C GLN A 34 -25.59 -0.79 -11.64
N CYS A 35 -26.24 0.00 -12.51
CA CYS A 35 -25.53 0.91 -13.42
C CYS A 35 -24.73 1.97 -12.67
N LEU A 36 -25.28 2.53 -11.59
CA LEU A 36 -24.53 3.44 -10.71
C LEU A 36 -23.30 2.76 -10.07
N ALA A 37 -23.47 1.53 -9.58
CA ALA A 37 -22.41 0.77 -8.95
C ALA A 37 -21.29 0.44 -9.95
N ASP A 38 -21.66 0.00 -11.16
CA ASP A 38 -20.73 -0.37 -12.22
C ASP A 38 -19.95 0.84 -12.74
N PHE A 39 -20.63 1.98 -12.94
CA PHE A 39 -19.99 3.24 -13.29
C PHE A 39 -19.00 3.72 -12.21
N SER A 40 -19.29 3.42 -10.94
CA SER A 40 -18.44 3.76 -9.79
C SER A 40 -17.43 2.67 -9.43
N ASN A 41 -17.27 1.62 -10.24
CA ASN A 41 -16.38 0.51 -9.97
C ASN A 41 -15.12 0.62 -10.82
N LYS A 42 -13.94 0.70 -10.18
CA LYS A 42 -12.65 0.80 -10.89
C LYS A 42 -12.38 -0.38 -11.83
N GLY A 43 -12.84 -1.58 -11.50
CA GLY A 43 -12.66 -2.77 -12.34
C GLY A 43 -13.52 -2.76 -13.60
N LYS A 44 -14.75 -2.23 -13.53
CA LYS A 44 -15.66 -2.16 -14.68
C LYS A 44 -15.49 -0.87 -15.49
N ASN A 45 -15.13 0.23 -14.84
CA ASN A 45 -14.94 1.54 -15.44
C ASN A 45 -13.53 2.10 -15.17
N PRO A 46 -12.44 1.46 -15.61
CA PRO A 46 -11.09 1.88 -15.25
C PRO A 46 -10.75 3.30 -15.75
N GLY A 47 -11.14 3.67 -16.98
CA GLY A 47 -10.84 4.99 -17.56
C GLY A 47 -11.76 6.12 -17.11
N GLY A 48 -13.00 5.81 -16.73
CA GLY A 48 -13.96 6.81 -16.24
C GLY A 48 -13.92 7.00 -14.73
N TYR A 49 -13.55 5.95 -13.96
CA TYR A 49 -13.47 6.01 -12.50
C TYR A 49 -12.48 7.06 -12.01
N ASP A 50 -11.30 7.14 -12.64
CA ASP A 50 -10.26 8.11 -12.26
C ASP A 50 -10.73 9.56 -12.46
N LYS A 51 -11.63 9.82 -13.42
CA LYS A 51 -12.24 11.15 -13.68
C LYS A 51 -13.43 11.45 -12.76
N LEU A 52 -14.03 10.41 -12.17
CA LEU A 52 -15.24 10.54 -11.35
C LEU A 52 -14.92 11.06 -9.94
N LYS A 53 -13.75 10.70 -9.40
CA LYS A 53 -13.38 11.01 -8.03
C LYS A 53 -11.97 11.56 -7.95
N ASP A 54 -11.84 12.86 -8.17
CA ASP A 54 -10.63 13.57 -7.81
C ASP A 54 -10.58 13.79 -6.29
N TYR A 55 -9.74 13.01 -5.62
CA TYR A 55 -9.51 13.11 -4.18
C TYR A 55 -8.33 14.03 -3.81
N SER A 56 -7.72 14.69 -4.79
CA SER A 56 -6.53 15.52 -4.58
C SER A 56 -6.79 16.65 -3.57
N GLY A 57 -7.93 17.33 -3.69
CA GLY A 57 -8.33 18.40 -2.78
C GLY A 57 -8.53 17.94 -1.33
N GLN A 58 -9.18 16.79 -1.12
CA GLN A 58 -9.35 16.24 0.23
C GLN A 58 -8.02 15.81 0.83
N SER A 59 -7.14 15.18 0.03
CA SER A 59 -5.80 14.79 0.47
C SER A 59 -4.96 16.00 0.89
N GLN A 60 -4.97 17.07 0.08
CA GLN A 60 -4.29 18.33 0.37
C GLN A 60 -4.82 18.98 1.65
N ASN A 61 -6.15 19.05 1.80
CA ASN A 61 -6.79 19.59 3.00
C ASN A 61 -6.40 18.80 4.26
N MET A 62 -6.44 17.46 4.21
CA MET A 62 -6.02 16.63 5.35
C MET A 62 -4.54 16.84 5.72
N ALA A 63 -3.67 17.00 4.72
CA ALA A 63 -2.26 17.32 4.96
C ALA A 63 -2.09 18.71 5.60
N GLU A 64 -2.86 19.70 5.16
CA GLU A 64 -2.85 21.05 5.73
C GLU A 64 -3.38 21.08 7.17
N ILE A 65 -4.53 20.45 7.43
CA ILE A 65 -5.11 20.31 8.76
C ILE A 65 -4.10 19.65 9.71
N ASN A 66 -3.44 18.59 9.28
CA ASN A 66 -2.41 17.93 10.09
C ASN A 66 -1.22 18.84 10.39
N ARG A 67 -0.75 19.64 9.42
CA ARG A 67 0.32 20.62 9.65
C ARG A 67 -0.10 21.71 10.65
N ARG A 68 -1.34 22.21 10.54
CA ARG A 68 -1.87 23.27 11.41
C ARG A 68 -2.13 22.78 12.83
N LEU A 69 -2.78 21.62 12.99
CA LEU A 69 -3.22 21.12 14.29
C LEU A 69 -2.11 20.37 15.03
N ASN A 70 -1.15 19.77 14.32
CA ASN A 70 -0.11 18.92 14.90
C ASN A 70 1.32 19.36 14.52
N PRO A 71 1.70 20.65 14.67
CA PRO A 71 2.98 21.17 14.17
C PRO A 71 4.20 20.52 14.85
N SER A 72 4.09 20.17 16.14
CA SER A 72 5.17 19.59 16.95
C SER A 72 5.05 18.08 17.16
N ARG A 73 4.06 17.42 16.54
CA ARG A 73 3.82 15.99 16.77
C ARG A 73 4.96 15.12 16.24
N MET A 74 5.63 15.52 15.16
CA MET A 74 6.69 14.74 14.49
C MET A 74 8.12 15.25 14.77
N THR A 75 8.42 15.60 16.02
CA THR A 75 9.78 15.95 16.46
C THR A 75 10.68 14.72 16.56
N ALA A 76 12.01 14.91 16.60
CA ALA A 76 12.99 13.84 16.78
C ALA A 76 12.72 13.01 18.06
N MET A 77 12.35 13.67 19.15
CA MET A 77 11.98 13.02 20.41
C MET A 77 10.76 12.11 20.25
N THR A 78 9.72 12.58 19.57
CA THR A 78 8.52 11.76 19.33
C THR A 78 8.82 10.58 18.42
N ARG A 79 9.63 10.77 17.37
CA ARG A 79 10.05 9.67 16.48
C ARG A 79 10.86 8.62 17.25
N SER A 80 11.72 9.04 18.19
CA SER A 80 12.46 8.15 19.08
C SER A 80 11.53 7.37 20.03
N LYS A 81 10.57 8.05 20.66
CA LYS A 81 9.54 7.40 21.52
C LYS A 81 8.72 6.36 20.75
N LEU A 82 8.22 6.71 19.57
CA LEU A 82 7.48 5.78 18.71
C LEU A 82 8.33 4.57 18.31
N ARG A 83 9.62 4.80 17.99
CA ARG A 83 10.55 3.71 17.71
C ARG A 83 10.71 2.78 18.92
N GLN A 84 10.93 3.33 20.12
CA GLN A 84 11.08 2.52 21.33
C GLN A 84 9.82 1.69 21.61
N ALA A 85 8.63 2.27 21.41
CA ALA A 85 7.38 1.54 21.51
C ALA A 85 7.30 0.38 20.49
N HIS A 86 7.61 0.64 19.22
CA HIS A 86 7.60 -0.39 18.18
C HIS A 86 8.62 -1.52 18.38
N LEU A 87 9.74 -1.25 19.07
CA LEU A 87 10.71 -2.30 19.41
C LEU A 87 10.18 -3.26 20.48
N LYS A 88 9.28 -2.80 21.35
CA LYS A 88 8.67 -3.60 22.43
C LYS A 88 7.47 -4.42 21.97
N ILE A 89 6.93 -4.15 20.78
CA ILE A 89 5.83 -4.92 20.23
C ILE A 89 6.35 -6.31 19.89
N GLU A 90 5.69 -7.34 20.41
CA GLU A 90 5.96 -8.71 19.98
C GLU A 90 5.48 -8.90 18.54
N HIS A 91 6.31 -9.53 17.73
CA HIS A 91 5.97 -9.83 16.34
C HIS A 91 5.96 -11.33 16.15
N ASN A 92 5.13 -11.80 15.23
CA ASN A 92 5.08 -13.20 14.79
C ASN A 92 6.34 -13.70 14.04
N GLY A 93 7.49 -13.01 14.19
CA GLY A 93 8.75 -13.31 13.48
C GLY A 93 8.74 -13.03 11.97
N ARG A 94 7.59 -12.66 11.37
CA ARG A 94 7.48 -12.53 9.90
C ARG A 94 7.97 -11.18 9.36
N THR A 95 8.12 -10.18 10.23
CA THR A 95 8.40 -8.79 9.83
C THR A 95 9.75 -8.31 10.34
N TYR A 96 10.46 -7.57 9.48
CA TYR A 96 11.77 -7.01 9.77
C TYR A 96 11.69 -5.80 10.71
N ALA A 97 12.70 -5.65 11.56
CA ALA A 97 12.88 -4.46 12.38
C ALA A 97 13.21 -3.23 11.51
N LYS A 98 12.64 -2.07 11.86
CA LYS A 98 12.86 -0.80 11.13
C LYS A 98 13.51 0.26 12.02
N PHE A 99 14.33 1.12 11.41
CA PHE A 99 14.94 2.30 12.01
C PHE A 99 14.51 3.53 11.21
N TYR A 100 13.72 4.40 11.85
CA TYR A 100 13.11 5.59 11.23
C TYR A 100 12.50 5.36 9.83
N GLY A 101 11.90 4.18 9.61
CA GLY A 101 11.24 3.80 8.36
C GLY A 101 12.07 2.93 7.40
N ARG A 102 13.39 2.78 7.61
CA ARG A 102 14.25 1.90 6.81
C ARG A 102 14.49 0.55 7.51
N HIS A 103 14.71 -0.52 6.74
CA HIS A 103 15.02 -1.84 7.29
C HIS A 103 16.39 -1.86 8.00
N GLN A 104 16.46 -2.41 9.22
CA GLN A 104 17.66 -2.36 10.06
C GLN A 104 18.84 -3.16 9.46
N HIS A 105 18.62 -4.41 9.05
CA HIS A 105 19.64 -5.24 8.39
C HIS A 105 20.31 -4.54 7.20
N ARG A 106 19.54 -3.78 6.40
CA ARG A 106 20.08 -3.04 5.25
C ARG A 106 21.00 -1.90 5.70
N LEU A 107 20.61 -1.15 6.73
CA LEU A 107 21.45 -0.07 7.27
C LEU A 107 22.76 -0.59 7.84
N ILE A 108 22.73 -1.74 8.52
CA ILE A 108 23.92 -2.35 9.11
C ILE A 108 24.90 -2.76 8.01
N MET A 109 24.40 -3.44 6.97
CA MET A 109 25.25 -3.83 5.83
C MET A 109 25.76 -2.61 5.02
N GLU A 110 24.94 -1.57 4.83
CA GLU A 110 25.39 -0.32 4.20
C GLU A 110 26.53 0.35 5.00
N LYS A 111 26.44 0.32 6.34
CA LYS A 111 27.48 0.87 7.22
C LYS A 111 28.77 0.04 7.16
N MET A 112 28.66 -1.28 7.18
CA MET A 112 29.82 -2.18 7.11
C MET A 112 30.55 -2.09 5.76
N LEU A 113 29.81 -1.99 4.66
CA LEU A 113 30.37 -1.89 3.31
C LEU A 113 30.89 -0.47 2.98
N GLY A 114 30.57 0.53 3.78
CA GLY A 114 30.92 1.93 3.51
C GLY A 114 30.23 2.53 2.28
N ARG A 115 29.24 1.83 1.70
CA ARG A 115 28.48 2.27 0.53
C ARG A 115 27.01 1.85 0.63
N LYS A 116 26.13 2.50 -0.13
CA LYS A 116 24.74 2.05 -0.27
C LYS A 116 24.68 0.69 -0.98
N LEU A 117 23.71 -0.14 -0.58
CA LEU A 117 23.39 -1.36 -1.31
C LEU A 117 22.74 -1.00 -2.63
N ARG A 118 23.18 -1.67 -3.70
CA ARG A 118 22.62 -1.58 -5.05
C ARG A 118 21.25 -2.25 -5.10
N ASP A 119 20.46 -1.91 -6.10
CA ASP A 119 19.06 -2.37 -6.20
C ASP A 119 18.93 -3.89 -6.39
N TYR A 120 19.98 -4.56 -6.86
CA TYR A 120 20.03 -6.01 -7.05
C TYR A 120 20.63 -6.77 -5.85
N GLU A 121 21.13 -6.05 -4.84
CA GLU A 121 21.73 -6.64 -3.62
C GLU A 121 20.65 -6.82 -2.54
N VAL A 122 20.58 -8.03 -1.99
CA VAL A 122 19.64 -8.43 -0.92
C VAL A 122 20.46 -8.85 0.29
N VAL A 123 19.97 -8.50 1.49
CA VAL A 123 20.55 -8.97 2.75
C VAL A 123 19.77 -10.20 3.21
N HIS A 124 20.49 -11.27 3.46
CA HIS A 124 19.98 -12.54 3.96
C HIS A 124 20.36 -12.73 5.43
N HIS A 125 19.45 -13.29 6.22
CA HIS A 125 19.66 -13.68 7.61
C HIS A 125 20.04 -15.16 7.65
N ILE A 126 21.26 -15.47 8.12
CA ILE A 126 21.81 -16.83 8.09
C ILE A 126 21.05 -17.78 9.02
N ASP A 127 20.64 -17.30 10.19
CA ASP A 127 19.86 -18.06 11.18
C ASP A 127 18.35 -18.14 10.84
N GLY A 128 17.88 -17.42 9.82
CA GLY A 128 16.48 -17.31 9.46
C GLY A 128 15.63 -16.41 10.36
N ASP A 129 16.20 -15.84 11.43
CA ASP A 129 15.52 -14.84 12.27
C ASP A 129 15.69 -13.45 11.69
N LYS A 130 14.61 -12.93 11.09
CA LYS A 130 14.51 -11.59 10.49
C LYS A 130 14.79 -10.44 11.46
N ARG A 131 14.83 -10.70 12.76
CA ARG A 131 15.06 -9.72 13.82
C ARG A 131 16.46 -9.83 14.43
N ASN A 132 17.18 -10.91 14.22
CA ASN A 132 18.61 -11.00 14.56
C ASN A 132 19.43 -10.22 13.53
N ASN A 133 19.73 -8.96 13.83
CA ASN A 133 20.45 -8.08 12.93
C ASN A 133 21.95 -7.99 13.24
N ASP A 134 22.51 -8.97 13.93
CA ASP A 134 23.95 -9.01 14.19
C ASP A 134 24.73 -9.04 12.87
N PRO A 135 25.77 -8.20 12.69
CA PRO A 135 26.59 -8.14 11.47
C PRO A 135 27.03 -9.49 10.90
N GLU A 136 27.37 -10.42 11.79
CA GLU A 136 27.85 -11.76 11.45
C GLU A 136 26.72 -12.70 11.00
N ASN A 137 25.47 -12.42 11.39
CA ASN A 137 24.27 -13.14 10.96
C ASN A 137 23.74 -12.63 9.60
N LEU A 138 24.31 -11.56 9.05
CA LEU A 138 23.86 -10.92 7.82
C LEU A 138 24.81 -11.21 6.66
N MET A 139 24.26 -11.65 5.54
CA MET A 139 25.01 -11.89 4.31
C MET A 139 24.40 -11.12 3.14
N VAL A 140 25.23 -10.35 2.42
CA VAL A 140 24.80 -9.67 1.20
C VAL A 140 25.00 -10.61 0.02
N MET A 141 23.95 -10.77 -0.79
CA MET A 141 23.95 -11.62 -1.97
C MET A 141 23.10 -10.99 -3.06
N THR A 142 23.23 -11.47 -4.30
CA THR A 142 22.33 -11.03 -5.37
C THR A 142 20.94 -11.63 -5.19
N ALA A 143 19.90 -11.00 -5.73
CA ALA A 143 18.55 -11.56 -5.70
C ALA A 143 18.49 -12.99 -6.33
N GLY A 144 19.30 -13.24 -7.35
CA GLY A 144 19.41 -14.55 -7.99
C GLY A 144 20.03 -15.60 -7.07
N ASP A 145 21.12 -15.24 -6.39
CA ASP A 145 21.80 -16.13 -5.44
C ASP A 145 20.94 -16.39 -4.21
N HIS A 146 20.22 -15.39 -3.72
CA HIS A 146 19.25 -15.54 -2.63
C HIS A 146 18.17 -16.56 -2.95
N ARG A 147 17.60 -16.49 -4.17
CA ARG A 147 16.62 -17.48 -4.62
C ARG A 147 17.24 -18.88 -4.72
N ARG A 148 18.45 -19.00 -5.28
CA ARG A 148 19.16 -20.29 -5.37
C ARG A 148 19.48 -20.87 -4.00
N PHE A 149 19.86 -20.03 -3.05
CA PHE A 149 20.11 -20.40 -1.67
C PHE A 149 18.86 -20.98 -1.03
N HIS A 150 17.71 -20.29 -1.12
CA HIS A 150 16.43 -20.79 -0.62
C HIS A 150 15.97 -22.08 -1.30
N LEU A 151 16.16 -22.21 -2.61
CA LEU A 151 15.85 -23.44 -3.33
C LEU A 151 16.68 -24.62 -2.81
N ARG A 152 17.98 -24.41 -2.57
CA ARG A 152 18.88 -25.43 -2.02
C ARG A 152 18.53 -25.76 -0.56
N LEU A 153 18.26 -24.75 0.26
CA LEU A 153 17.85 -24.93 1.65
C LEU A 153 16.53 -25.72 1.73
N ARG A 154 15.55 -25.36 0.89
CA ARG A 154 14.28 -26.08 0.80
C ARG A 154 14.46 -27.53 0.36
N GLN A 155 15.35 -27.77 -0.61
CA GLN A 155 15.67 -29.13 -1.08
C GLN A 155 16.32 -29.99 0.02
N PHE A 156 17.09 -29.37 0.91
CA PHE A 156 17.81 -30.06 1.98
C PHE A 156 16.92 -30.33 3.22
N TRP A 157 16.08 -29.37 3.61
CA TRP A 157 15.28 -29.46 4.85
C TRP A 157 13.82 -29.92 4.63
N PHE A 158 13.27 -29.80 3.41
CA PHE A 158 11.86 -30.10 3.12
C PHE A 158 11.69 -31.03 1.90
N LYS A 159 11.95 -32.34 2.09
CA LYS A 159 11.39 -33.39 1.23
C LYS A 159 9.89 -33.56 1.52
N GLY A 160 9.07 -32.60 1.08
CA GLY A 160 7.62 -32.58 1.31
C GLY A 160 7.16 -31.21 1.80
N GLY A 161 6.23 -30.59 1.07
CA GLY A 161 6.03 -29.15 1.12
C GLY A 161 5.41 -28.60 2.41
N ALA A 162 5.99 -27.51 2.89
CA ALA A 162 5.32 -26.37 3.52
C ALA A 162 6.32 -25.20 3.55
N GLY A 163 6.29 -24.32 2.54
CA GLY A 163 7.20 -23.19 2.43
C GLY A 163 6.79 -22.06 3.36
N GLY A 164 7.52 -21.90 4.47
CA GLY A 164 7.55 -20.64 5.21
C GLY A 164 8.65 -19.77 4.61
N ASP A 165 8.28 -18.84 3.73
CA ASP A 165 9.22 -17.89 3.15
C ASP A 165 9.67 -16.87 4.22
N CYS A 166 10.98 -16.76 4.43
CA CYS A 166 11.59 -15.68 5.19
C CYS A 166 11.63 -14.36 4.41
#